data_AF-A0A1I9XZX1-F1
#
_entry.id   AF-A0A1I9XZX1-F1
#
_cell.length_a   1.000
_cell.length_b   1.000
_cell.length_c   1.000
_cell.angle_alpha   90.00
_cell.angle_beta   90.00
_cell.angle_gamma   90.00
#
_symmetry.space_group_name_H-M   'P 1'
#
loop_
_entity.id
_entity.type
_entity.pdbx_description
1 polymer ?
#
loop_
_entity_poly.entity_id
_entity_poly.type
_entity_poly.pdbx_seq_one_letter_code
_entity_poly.pdbx_strand_id
1 'polypeptide(L)'
;MRMNILIAALALAAAGSACALDIQLPPETATYKPSELPGYQLVQRNCMTCHAAQYASSQPPASPRAYWEATVKKMKKPFGAQFADADVPAMVDYLVKTYGAERGAAATVAAAAKPAAAVAAPSTNGKDAKTLLAENGCMACHALAQRVIGPGFAEVAARYKGKDGSAAVAEHIRQGGSGKWGAVPMPPFSQLSEADAAVLAKYVLSR
;
A
#
# COMPACT_ATOMS: atom_id res chain seq x y z
N MET A 1 61.90 -18.19 55.36
CA MET A 1 61.90 -19.67 55.29
C MET A 1 60.62 -20.09 54.60
N ARG A 2 60.71 -20.64 53.37
CA ARG A 2 59.83 -21.65 52.71
C ARG A 2 58.30 -21.37 52.72
N MET A 3 57.51 -21.51 51.67
CA MET A 3 57.53 -22.39 50.50
C MET A 3 56.35 -22.00 49.60
N ASN A 4 56.52 -22.16 48.29
CA ASN A 4 55.52 -22.37 47.22
C ASN A 4 54.04 -22.57 47.60
N ILE A 5 53.13 -21.91 46.86
CA ILE A 5 52.10 -22.61 46.06
C ILE A 5 51.89 -21.83 44.74
N LEU A 6 52.53 -22.31 43.67
CA LEU A 6 52.00 -22.23 42.31
C LEU A 6 50.86 -23.26 42.23
N ILE A 7 49.67 -22.90 41.75
CA ILE A 7 48.81 -23.74 40.90
C ILE A 7 47.77 -22.84 40.22
N ALA A 8 47.63 -23.10 38.92
CA ALA A 8 46.84 -22.44 37.92
C ALA A 8 45.32 -22.47 38.14
N ALA A 9 44.65 -21.45 37.60
CA ALA A 9 43.38 -21.63 36.87
C ALA A 9 43.09 -20.39 36.02
N LEU A 10 43.85 -20.22 34.93
CA LEU A 10 43.40 -19.39 33.82
C LEU A 10 42.37 -20.21 33.02
N ALA A 11 41.15 -20.33 33.56
CA ALA A 11 40.03 -20.86 32.80
C ALA A 11 39.48 -19.71 31.94
N LEU A 12 40.05 -19.59 30.74
CA LEU A 12 39.51 -18.76 29.68
C LEU A 12 38.09 -19.25 29.39
N ALA A 13 37.08 -18.52 29.86
CA ALA A 13 35.70 -18.75 29.48
C ALA A 13 35.57 -18.44 27.99
N ALA A 14 35.75 -19.45 27.15
CA ALA A 14 35.35 -19.42 25.75
C ALA A 14 33.83 -19.42 25.72
N ALA A 15 33.23 -18.23 25.89
CA ALA A 15 31.88 -17.98 25.47
C ALA A 15 31.87 -18.13 23.94
N GLY A 16 31.53 -19.33 23.45
CA GLY A 16 31.27 -19.54 22.04
C GLY A 16 30.18 -18.57 21.63
N SER A 17 30.50 -17.63 20.74
CA SER A 17 29.51 -16.78 20.10
C SER A 17 28.47 -17.66 19.44
N ALA A 18 27.26 -17.69 19.99
CA ALA A 18 26.11 -18.25 19.30
C ALA A 18 25.82 -17.32 18.12
N CYS A 19 26.32 -17.66 16.93
CA CYS A 19 25.91 -16.99 15.70
C CYS A 19 24.43 -17.32 15.48
N ALA A 20 23.59 -16.29 15.42
CA ALA A 20 22.20 -16.47 15.03
C ALA A 20 22.15 -17.14 13.65
N LEU A 21 21.41 -18.24 13.54
CA LEU A 21 21.16 -18.87 12.26
C LEU A 21 20.30 -17.89 11.44
N ASP A 22 20.87 -17.31 10.38
CA ASP A 22 20.09 -16.52 9.42
C ASP A 22 19.18 -17.47 8.65
N ILE A 23 17.90 -17.51 9.05
CA ILE A 23 16.85 -18.19 8.30
C ILE A 23 16.41 -17.26 7.18
N GLN A 24 16.92 -17.50 5.98
CA GLN A 24 16.47 -16.80 4.78
C GLN A 24 15.03 -17.26 4.43
N LEU A 25 14.03 -16.54 4.94
CA LEU A 25 12.64 -16.79 4.55
C LEU A 25 12.44 -16.39 3.08
N PRO A 26 11.66 -17.16 2.31
CA PRO A 26 11.24 -16.74 0.97
C PRO A 26 10.61 -15.35 1.01
N PRO A 27 10.80 -14.54 -0.04
CA PRO A 27 10.16 -13.23 -0.09
C PRO A 27 8.64 -13.36 -0.05
N GLU A 28 7.99 -12.49 0.73
CA GLU A 28 6.53 -12.36 0.78
C GLU A 28 6.00 -11.85 -0.56
N THR A 29 5.59 -12.79 -1.41
CA THR A 29 5.11 -12.52 -2.78
C THR A 29 3.59 -12.60 -2.91
N ALA A 30 2.88 -12.88 -1.82
CA ALA A 30 1.42 -13.01 -1.84
C ALA A 30 0.75 -11.64 -2.05
N THR A 31 0.13 -11.48 -3.21
CA THR A 31 -0.69 -10.32 -3.58
C THR A 31 -2.19 -10.64 -3.51
N TYR A 32 -3.01 -9.60 -3.36
CA TYR A 32 -4.46 -9.73 -3.45
C TYR A 32 -4.86 -10.13 -4.87
N LYS A 33 -5.89 -10.97 -5.00
CA LYS A 33 -6.39 -11.45 -6.30
C LYS A 33 -6.92 -10.27 -7.11
N PRO A 34 -6.42 -10.04 -8.34
CA PRO A 34 -6.90 -8.95 -9.18
C PRO A 34 -8.42 -8.97 -9.36
N SER A 35 -9.05 -7.80 -9.27
CA SER A 35 -10.48 -7.62 -9.47
C SER A 35 -10.79 -6.19 -9.92
N GLU A 36 -11.85 -6.01 -10.68
CA GLU A 36 -12.37 -4.70 -11.05
C GLU A 36 -13.25 -4.06 -9.95
N LEU A 37 -13.54 -4.80 -8.88
CA LEU A 37 -14.31 -4.27 -7.76
C LEU A 37 -13.53 -3.11 -7.09
N PRO A 38 -14.19 -1.98 -6.76
CA PRO A 38 -13.53 -0.84 -6.12
C PRO A 38 -12.76 -1.22 -4.84
N GLY A 39 -13.25 -2.23 -4.11
CA GLY A 39 -12.62 -2.78 -2.92
C GLY A 39 -11.21 -3.34 -3.12
N TYR A 40 -10.85 -3.79 -4.33
CA TYR A 40 -9.54 -4.38 -4.61
C TYR A 40 -8.40 -3.38 -4.36
N GLN A 41 -8.53 -2.16 -4.88
CA GLN A 41 -7.51 -1.12 -4.69
C GLN A 41 -7.47 -0.64 -3.24
N LEU A 42 -8.63 -0.56 -2.59
CA LEU A 42 -8.73 -0.21 -1.17
C LEU A 42 -8.02 -1.23 -0.28
N VAL A 43 -8.20 -2.53 -0.53
CA VAL A 43 -7.57 -3.59 0.23
C VAL A 43 -6.07 -3.69 -0.05
N GLN A 44 -5.63 -3.55 -1.31
CA GLN A 44 -4.20 -3.49 -1.63
C GLN A 44 -3.48 -2.34 -0.91
N ARG A 45 -4.05 -1.13 -0.96
CA ARG A 45 -3.42 0.06 -0.37
C ARG A 45 -3.37 -0.01 1.15
N ASN A 46 -4.43 -0.48 1.79
CA ASN A 46 -4.60 -0.32 3.24
C ASN A 46 -4.27 -1.59 4.05
N CYS A 47 -4.34 -2.78 3.45
CA CYS A 47 -4.13 -4.04 4.19
C CYS A 47 -2.72 -4.59 3.99
N MET A 48 -2.09 -4.36 2.82
CA MET A 48 -0.71 -4.81 2.57
C MET A 48 0.35 -4.01 3.33
N THR A 49 -0.03 -2.93 4.02
CA THR A 49 0.88 -2.12 4.82
C THR A 49 1.43 -2.89 6.03
N CYS A 50 0.63 -3.76 6.64
CA CYS A 50 0.99 -4.45 7.88
C CYS A 50 1.13 -5.97 7.74
N HIS A 51 0.48 -6.59 6.74
CA HIS A 51 0.57 -8.03 6.52
C HIS A 51 0.44 -8.41 5.05
N ALA A 52 0.93 -9.59 4.67
CA ALA A 52 0.79 -10.11 3.31
C ALA A 52 -0.67 -10.47 2.98
N ALA A 53 -0.99 -10.57 1.69
CA ALA A 53 -2.34 -10.92 1.23
C ALA A 53 -2.72 -12.39 1.56
N GLN A 54 -1.76 -13.20 2.03
CA GLN A 54 -1.98 -14.61 2.34
C GLN A 54 -3.07 -14.84 3.39
N TYR A 55 -3.24 -13.92 4.35
CA TYR A 55 -4.32 -14.00 5.32
C TYR A 55 -5.70 -14.05 4.66
N ALA A 56 -5.93 -13.28 3.59
CA ALA A 56 -7.22 -13.33 2.89
C ALA A 56 -7.41 -14.66 2.15
N SER A 57 -6.35 -15.21 1.56
CA SER A 57 -6.38 -16.50 0.86
C SER A 57 -6.57 -17.70 1.80
N SER A 58 -6.17 -17.58 3.07
CA SER A 58 -6.30 -18.65 4.07
C SER A 58 -7.61 -18.62 4.85
N GLN A 59 -8.47 -17.62 4.64
CA GLN A 59 -9.77 -17.58 5.33
C GLN A 59 -10.68 -18.71 4.84
N PRO A 60 -11.58 -19.23 5.71
CA PRO A 60 -12.47 -20.30 5.33
C PRO A 60 -13.27 -19.95 4.08
N PRO A 61 -13.31 -20.83 3.07
CA PRO A 61 -13.81 -20.44 1.77
C PRO A 61 -15.31 -20.11 1.74
N ALA A 62 -16.08 -20.69 2.66
CA ALA A 62 -17.51 -20.42 2.84
C ALA A 62 -17.80 -19.26 3.80
N SER A 63 -16.81 -18.41 4.11
CA SER A 63 -17.00 -17.28 5.02
C SER A 63 -18.06 -16.31 4.47
N PRO A 64 -19.15 -16.04 5.21
CA PRO A 64 -20.22 -15.16 4.77
C PRO A 64 -19.80 -13.69 4.83
N ARG A 65 -20.58 -12.79 4.22
CA ARG A 65 -20.31 -11.34 4.24
C ARG A 65 -20.12 -10.78 5.64
N ALA A 66 -20.97 -11.18 6.61
CA ALA A 66 -20.87 -10.74 8.00
C ALA A 66 -19.51 -11.10 8.64
N TYR A 67 -18.90 -12.23 8.26
CA TYR A 67 -17.56 -12.61 8.70
C TYR A 67 -16.51 -11.61 8.17
N TRP A 68 -16.57 -11.29 6.88
CA TRP A 68 -15.65 -10.34 6.26
C TRP A 68 -15.81 -8.91 6.79
N GLU A 69 -17.04 -8.47 7.08
CA GLU A 69 -17.29 -7.20 7.75
C GLU A 69 -16.64 -7.16 9.13
N ALA A 70 -16.80 -8.22 9.93
CA ALA A 70 -16.18 -8.31 11.24
C ALA A 70 -14.64 -8.29 11.12
N THR A 71 -14.07 -9.00 10.14
CA THR A 71 -12.63 -9.01 9.87
C THR A 71 -12.10 -7.62 9.53
N VAL A 72 -12.75 -6.88 8.61
CA VAL A 72 -12.34 -5.51 8.23
C VAL A 72 -12.47 -4.56 9.43
N LYS A 73 -13.56 -4.65 10.20
CA LYS A 73 -13.74 -3.85 11.43
C LYS A 73 -12.68 -4.16 12.49
N LYS A 74 -12.24 -5.43 12.59
CA LYS A 74 -11.15 -5.85 13.46
C LYS A 74 -9.81 -5.22 13.06
N MET A 75 -9.55 -5.13 11.75
CA MET A 75 -8.36 -4.44 11.24
C MET A 75 -8.34 -2.97 11.62
N LYS A 76 -9.48 -2.28 11.50
CA LYS A 76 -9.57 -0.85 11.85
C LYS A 76 -9.45 -0.59 13.34
N LYS A 77 -10.30 -1.23 14.15
CA LYS A 77 -10.49 -0.86 15.57
C LYS A 77 -9.43 -1.49 16.48
N PRO A 78 -9.38 -2.83 16.66
CA PRO A 78 -8.32 -3.51 17.41
C PRO A 78 -6.90 -3.34 16.85
N PHE A 79 -6.72 -3.43 15.53
CA PHE A 79 -5.39 -3.46 14.94
C PHE A 79 -4.91 -2.12 14.38
N GLY A 80 -5.74 -1.07 14.41
CA GLY A 80 -5.33 0.30 14.11
C GLY A 80 -5.09 0.61 12.63
N ALA A 81 -5.60 -0.20 11.70
CA ALA A 81 -5.52 0.10 10.28
C ALA A 81 -6.24 1.42 9.95
N GLN A 82 -5.59 2.27 9.16
CA GLN A 82 -6.06 3.62 8.85
C GLN A 82 -6.79 3.64 7.51
N PHE A 83 -8.13 3.63 7.54
CA PHE A 83 -8.99 3.82 6.37
C PHE A 83 -10.36 4.40 6.75
N ALA A 84 -11.03 5.05 5.80
CA ALA A 84 -12.32 5.69 6.01
C ALA A 84 -13.43 4.65 6.26
N ASP A 85 -14.42 4.99 7.11
CA ASP A 85 -15.58 4.09 7.33
C ASP A 85 -16.42 3.91 6.06
N ALA A 86 -16.44 4.92 5.18
CA ALA A 86 -17.12 4.87 3.89
C ALA A 86 -16.52 3.83 2.93
N ASP A 87 -15.25 3.43 3.13
CA ASP A 87 -14.57 2.48 2.27
C ASP A 87 -14.86 1.01 2.65
N VAL A 88 -15.32 0.78 3.89
CA VAL A 88 -15.55 -0.56 4.45
C VAL A 88 -16.49 -1.41 3.58
N PRO A 89 -17.65 -0.92 3.11
CA PRO A 89 -18.55 -1.73 2.29
C PRO A 89 -17.88 -2.22 1.00
N ALA A 90 -17.09 -1.38 0.34
CA ALA A 90 -16.39 -1.75 -0.89
C ALA A 90 -15.29 -2.79 -0.63
N MET A 91 -14.50 -2.63 0.44
CA MET A 91 -13.50 -3.63 0.86
C MET A 91 -14.14 -4.99 1.14
N VAL A 92 -15.24 -5.01 1.90
CA VAL A 92 -15.97 -6.23 2.24
C VAL A 92 -16.53 -6.89 0.99
N ASP A 93 -17.11 -6.11 0.08
CA ASP A 93 -17.67 -6.62 -1.18
C ASP A 93 -16.63 -7.36 -2.01
N TYR A 94 -15.44 -6.78 -2.16
CA TYR A 94 -14.32 -7.44 -2.81
C TYR A 94 -13.93 -8.74 -2.09
N LEU A 95 -13.74 -8.70 -0.77
CA LEU A 95 -13.28 -9.84 0.01
C LEU A 95 -14.25 -11.02 -0.05
N VAL A 96 -15.55 -10.78 0.11
CA VAL A 96 -16.54 -11.86 0.09
C VAL A 96 -16.74 -12.44 -1.31
N LYS A 97 -16.73 -11.61 -2.37
CA LYS A 97 -16.88 -12.07 -3.76
C LYS A 97 -15.63 -12.76 -4.31
N THR A 98 -14.46 -12.49 -3.73
CA THR A 98 -13.17 -12.98 -4.22
C THR A 98 -12.55 -14.09 -3.34
N TYR A 99 -12.92 -14.13 -2.06
CA TYR A 99 -12.38 -15.08 -1.06
C TYR A 99 -13.45 -15.76 -0.19
N GLY A 100 -14.70 -15.30 -0.21
CA GLY A 100 -15.77 -15.79 0.65
C GLY A 100 -16.83 -16.63 -0.08
N ALA A 101 -17.98 -16.74 0.59
CA ALA A 101 -19.14 -17.53 0.15
C ALA A 101 -19.80 -17.02 -1.15
N GLU A 102 -19.53 -15.77 -1.55
CA GLU A 102 -20.10 -15.17 -2.75
C GLU A 102 -19.23 -15.37 -4.01
N ARG A 103 -18.16 -16.16 -3.88
CA ARG A 103 -17.35 -16.58 -5.04
C ARG A 103 -18.20 -17.42 -6.00
N GLY A 104 -18.45 -16.87 -7.18
CA GLY A 104 -19.25 -17.50 -8.22
C GLY A 104 -20.46 -16.68 -8.66
N ALA A 105 -20.89 -15.68 -7.88
CA ALA A 105 -21.95 -14.74 -8.30
C ALA A 105 -21.46 -13.69 -9.33
N ALA A 106 -20.15 -13.62 -9.60
CA ALA A 106 -19.52 -12.67 -10.52
C ALA A 106 -18.77 -13.35 -11.69
N ALA A 107 -19.09 -14.61 -12.00
CA ALA A 107 -18.44 -15.36 -13.07
C ALA A 107 -19.13 -15.18 -14.44
N THR A 108 -19.56 -13.97 -14.81
CA THR A 108 -19.82 -13.58 -16.20
C THR A 108 -19.73 -12.07 -16.34
N VAL A 109 -18.55 -11.54 -16.66
CA VAL A 109 -18.31 -10.63 -17.80
C VAL A 109 -16.81 -10.36 -17.87
N ALA A 110 -16.12 -11.17 -18.69
CA ALA A 110 -14.95 -10.70 -19.40
C ALA A 110 -15.42 -10.20 -20.77
N ALA A 111 -14.78 -9.12 -21.22
CA ALA A 111 -14.83 -8.52 -22.56
C ALA A 111 -16.05 -7.64 -22.91
N ALA A 112 -15.85 -6.32 -22.81
CA ALA A 112 -15.87 -5.43 -23.98
C ALA A 112 -15.35 -4.03 -23.60
N ALA A 113 -14.23 -3.63 -24.21
CA ALA A 113 -13.74 -2.28 -24.18
C ALA A 113 -14.27 -1.47 -25.39
N LYS A 114 -14.60 -0.18 -25.13
CA LYS A 114 -14.56 1.02 -26.01
C LYS A 114 -15.85 1.36 -26.82
N PRO A 115 -16.19 2.65 -27.16
CA PRO A 115 -15.47 3.93 -27.01
C PRO A 115 -16.14 5.04 -26.16
N ALA A 116 -15.32 6.08 -25.94
CA ALA A 116 -15.59 7.35 -25.25
C ALA A 116 -16.75 8.17 -25.85
N ALA A 117 -17.45 8.92 -24.98
CA ALA A 117 -18.08 10.18 -25.32
C ALA A 117 -18.19 11.12 -24.11
N ALA A 118 -18.00 12.42 -24.40
CA ALA A 118 -18.20 13.62 -23.60
C ALA A 118 -17.14 13.96 -22.53
N VAL A 119 -16.19 14.79 -22.96
CA VAL A 119 -15.47 15.76 -22.11
C VAL A 119 -16.50 16.62 -21.36
N ALA A 120 -16.74 16.27 -20.10
CA ALA A 120 -17.21 17.23 -19.11
C ALA A 120 -15.99 17.96 -18.54
N ALA A 121 -16.12 19.28 -18.36
CA ALA A 121 -15.10 20.12 -17.74
C ALA A 121 -14.63 19.54 -16.38
N PRO A 122 -13.37 19.77 -15.97
CA PRO A 122 -12.85 19.24 -14.72
C PRO A 122 -13.58 19.87 -13.52
N SER A 123 -14.57 19.16 -12.99
CA SER A 123 -15.07 19.43 -11.64
C SER A 123 -14.00 19.03 -10.64
N THR A 124 -13.30 20.01 -10.09
CA THR A 124 -12.63 19.83 -8.79
C THR A 124 -13.70 19.54 -7.76
N ASN A 125 -13.51 18.57 -6.88
CA ASN A 125 -14.38 18.44 -5.70
C ASN A 125 -14.21 19.60 -4.69
N GLY A 126 -13.56 20.70 -5.10
CA GLY A 126 -13.25 21.87 -4.28
C GLY A 126 -12.26 21.59 -3.14
N LYS A 127 -11.74 20.36 -3.04
CA LYS A 127 -10.84 19.94 -1.96
C LYS A 127 -9.43 20.45 -2.20
N ASP A 128 -8.81 20.97 -1.15
CA ASP A 128 -7.42 21.38 -1.21
C ASP A 128 -6.47 20.16 -1.26
N ALA A 129 -5.24 20.40 -1.68
CA ALA A 129 -4.24 19.34 -1.85
C ALA A 129 -3.88 18.62 -0.55
N LYS A 130 -3.87 19.29 0.62
CA LYS A 130 -3.54 18.64 1.89
C LYS A 130 -4.65 17.67 2.29
N THR A 131 -5.91 18.08 2.12
CA THR A 131 -7.07 17.21 2.34
C THR A 131 -7.01 15.99 1.42
N LEU A 132 -6.77 16.20 0.12
CA LEU A 132 -6.64 15.10 -0.84
C LEU A 132 -5.49 14.14 -0.49
N LEU A 133 -4.32 14.66 -0.07
CA LEU A 133 -3.19 13.83 0.35
C LEU A 133 -3.51 12.96 1.57
N ALA A 134 -4.23 13.53 2.54
CA ALA A 134 -4.63 12.83 3.75
C ALA A 134 -5.68 11.74 3.45
N GLU A 135 -6.75 12.09 2.75
CA GLU A 135 -7.83 11.15 2.39
C GLU A 135 -7.33 9.98 1.53
N ASN A 136 -6.34 10.23 0.67
CA ASN A 136 -5.77 9.21 -0.19
C ASN A 136 -4.53 8.53 0.41
N GLY A 137 -4.14 8.87 1.64
CA GLY A 137 -3.04 8.20 2.35
C GLY A 137 -1.68 8.35 1.65
N CYS A 138 -1.46 9.41 0.86
CA CYS A 138 -0.22 9.59 0.09
C CYS A 138 1.03 9.66 0.99
N MET A 139 0.85 10.17 2.22
CA MET A 139 1.90 10.28 3.23
C MET A 139 2.32 8.97 3.88
N ALA A 140 1.64 7.85 3.60
CA ALA A 140 2.08 6.53 4.04
C ALA A 140 3.37 6.08 3.31
N CYS A 141 3.56 6.52 2.06
CA CYS A 141 4.69 6.12 1.22
C CYS A 141 5.55 7.28 0.75
N HIS A 142 5.07 8.52 0.81
CA HIS A 142 5.80 9.71 0.42
C HIS A 142 5.99 10.65 1.61
N ALA A 143 7.05 11.46 1.56
CA ALA A 143 7.25 12.56 2.50
C ALA A 143 7.53 13.86 1.74
N LEU A 144 7.52 14.99 2.45
CA LEU A 144 7.73 16.30 1.82
C LEU A 144 9.16 16.45 1.26
N ALA A 145 10.17 16.11 2.06
CA ALA A 145 11.57 16.36 1.71
C ALA A 145 12.34 15.10 1.34
N GLN A 146 12.22 14.04 2.15
CA GLN A 146 13.07 12.85 2.05
C GLN A 146 12.32 11.66 1.43
N ARG A 147 13.09 10.74 0.86
CA ARG A 147 12.60 9.45 0.42
C ARG A 147 12.26 8.58 1.63
N VAL A 148 11.12 7.89 1.60
CA VAL A 148 10.74 6.90 2.63
C VAL A 148 10.50 5.54 1.99
N ILE A 149 9.43 5.42 1.20
CA ILE A 149 9.15 4.26 0.35
C ILE A 149 9.22 4.73 -1.12
N GLY A 150 8.39 5.72 -1.43
CA GLY A 150 8.45 6.53 -2.64
C GLY A 150 9.37 7.75 -2.49
N PRO A 151 9.66 8.46 -3.60
CA PRO A 151 10.46 9.67 -3.59
C PRO A 151 9.80 10.76 -2.73
N GLY A 152 10.63 11.62 -2.15
CA GLY A 152 10.14 12.84 -1.50
C GLY A 152 9.51 13.77 -2.53
N PHE A 153 8.51 14.56 -2.14
CA PHE A 153 7.88 15.50 -3.07
C PHE A 153 8.86 16.54 -3.61
N ALA A 154 9.80 17.00 -2.79
CA ALA A 154 10.90 17.87 -3.23
C ALA A 154 11.78 17.21 -4.32
N GLU A 155 12.02 15.90 -4.24
CA GLU A 155 12.75 15.15 -5.28
C GLU A 155 11.97 15.13 -6.59
N VAL A 156 10.64 14.93 -6.52
CA VAL A 156 9.77 14.98 -7.68
C VAL A 156 9.76 16.37 -8.30
N ALA A 157 9.56 17.41 -7.50
CA ALA A 157 9.57 18.80 -7.94
C ALA A 157 10.90 19.18 -8.61
N ALA A 158 12.03 18.79 -8.02
CA ALA A 158 13.35 19.03 -8.58
C ALA A 158 13.52 18.44 -9.99
N ARG A 159 13.01 17.22 -10.24
CA ARG A 159 13.11 16.56 -11.56
C ARG A 159 12.30 17.26 -12.66
N TYR A 160 11.25 17.98 -12.27
CA TYR A 160 10.34 18.70 -13.16
C TYR A 160 10.56 20.22 -13.16
N LYS A 161 11.59 20.72 -12.46
CA LYS A 161 11.91 22.15 -12.42
C LYS A 161 12.09 22.71 -13.83
N GLY A 162 11.36 23.79 -14.14
CA GLY A 162 11.39 24.44 -15.46
C GLY A 162 10.66 23.68 -16.57
N LYS A 163 9.90 22.63 -16.26
CA LYS A 163 9.09 21.87 -17.22
C LYS A 163 7.62 21.95 -16.83
N ASP A 164 6.72 21.93 -17.82
CA ASP A 164 5.30 21.70 -17.54
C ASP A 164 5.07 20.21 -17.24
N GLY A 165 5.22 19.86 -15.97
CA GLY A 165 5.13 18.49 -15.47
C GLY A 165 3.78 18.10 -14.92
N SER A 166 2.85 19.04 -14.72
CA SER A 166 1.67 18.81 -13.89
C SER A 166 0.75 17.73 -14.46
N ALA A 167 0.52 17.73 -15.78
CA ALA A 167 -0.30 16.71 -16.44
C ALA A 167 0.35 15.32 -16.36
N ALA A 168 1.66 15.23 -16.58
CA ALA A 168 2.40 13.97 -16.52
C ALA A 168 2.45 13.40 -15.09
N VAL A 169 2.55 14.25 -14.08
CA VAL A 169 2.50 13.82 -12.67
C VAL A 169 1.08 13.41 -12.29
N ALA A 170 0.05 14.16 -12.70
CA ALA A 170 -1.34 13.80 -12.45
C ALA A 170 -1.70 12.43 -13.05
N GLU A 171 -1.26 12.17 -14.28
CA GLU A 171 -1.51 10.89 -14.93
C GLU A 171 -0.76 9.75 -14.24
N HIS A 172 0.50 9.99 -13.83
CA HIS A 172 1.25 9.01 -13.06
C HIS A 172 0.62 8.72 -11.70
N ILE A 173 0.02 9.73 -11.04
CA ILE A 173 -0.72 9.52 -9.78
C ILE A 173 -1.91 8.57 -10.03
N ARG A 174 -2.67 8.77 -11.10
CA ARG A 174 -3.87 7.97 -11.38
C ARG A 174 -3.53 6.55 -11.85
N GLN A 175 -2.54 6.40 -12.71
CA GLN A 175 -2.13 5.11 -13.28
C GLN A 175 -1.14 4.33 -12.41
N GLY A 176 -0.48 5.01 -11.47
CA GLY A 176 0.68 4.45 -10.78
C GLY A 176 1.87 4.23 -11.73
N GLY A 177 2.78 3.35 -11.33
CA GLY A 177 3.85 2.88 -12.20
C GLY A 177 5.07 2.38 -11.44
N SER A 178 5.98 1.74 -12.17
CA SER A 178 7.22 1.15 -11.64
C SER A 178 8.46 1.65 -12.39
N GLY A 179 9.64 1.49 -11.78
CA GLY A 179 10.94 1.74 -12.42
C GLY A 179 11.38 3.21 -12.50
N LYS A 180 10.46 4.16 -12.72
CA LYS A 180 10.81 5.59 -12.89
C LYS A 180 11.45 6.25 -11.66
N TRP A 181 11.06 5.79 -10.47
CA TRP A 181 11.42 6.38 -9.17
C TRP A 181 12.05 5.36 -8.21
N GLY A 182 12.49 4.21 -8.74
CA GLY A 182 13.05 3.10 -7.97
C GLY A 182 12.31 1.78 -8.21
N ALA A 183 12.68 0.78 -7.41
CA ALA A 183 12.16 -0.58 -7.54
C ALA A 183 10.74 -0.77 -7.00
N VAL A 184 10.31 0.06 -6.04
CA VAL A 184 8.97 -0.03 -5.44
C VAL A 184 7.94 0.59 -6.39
N PRO A 185 6.93 -0.17 -6.86
CA PRO A 185 5.87 0.37 -7.70
C PRO A 185 4.96 1.30 -6.91
N MET A 186 4.60 2.45 -7.49
CA MET A 186 3.54 3.32 -6.99
C MET A 186 2.17 2.73 -7.42
N PRO A 187 1.26 2.40 -6.48
CA PRO A 187 -0.07 1.91 -6.82
C PRO A 187 -0.90 2.95 -7.59
N PRO A 188 -1.82 2.52 -8.47
CA PRO A 188 -2.74 3.44 -9.15
C PRO A 188 -3.73 4.07 -8.17
N PHE A 189 -3.97 5.37 -8.31
CA PHE A 189 -5.05 6.08 -7.62
C PHE A 189 -6.19 6.37 -8.61
N SER A 190 -6.75 5.31 -9.22
CA SER A 190 -7.77 5.41 -10.28
C SER A 190 -9.10 6.00 -9.80
N GLN A 191 -9.34 6.02 -8.48
CA GLN A 191 -10.49 6.69 -7.87
C GLN A 191 -10.41 8.21 -7.93
N LEU A 192 -9.23 8.79 -8.18
CA LEU A 192 -9.07 10.23 -8.28
C LEU A 192 -9.62 10.74 -9.62
N SER A 193 -10.44 11.78 -9.53
CA SER A 193 -10.82 12.57 -10.69
C SER A 193 -9.58 13.22 -11.31
N GLU A 194 -9.64 13.54 -12.61
CA GLU A 194 -8.57 14.28 -13.28
C GLU A 194 -8.27 15.61 -12.60
N ALA A 195 -9.32 16.28 -12.11
CA ALA A 195 -9.22 17.56 -11.42
C ALA A 195 -8.48 17.43 -10.08
N ASP A 196 -8.84 16.45 -9.24
CA ASP A 196 -8.20 16.22 -7.94
C ASP A 196 -6.74 15.74 -8.12
N ALA A 197 -6.48 14.89 -9.13
CA ALA A 197 -5.13 14.49 -9.49
C ALA A 197 -4.27 15.67 -9.95
N ALA A 198 -4.85 16.62 -10.69
CA ALA A 198 -4.17 17.85 -11.10
C ALA A 198 -3.85 18.76 -9.90
N VAL A 199 -4.76 18.88 -8.92
CA VAL A 199 -4.51 19.61 -7.67
C VAL A 199 -3.34 18.99 -6.90
N LEU A 200 -3.33 17.67 -6.75
CA LEU A 200 -2.24 16.93 -6.11
C LEU A 200 -0.91 17.11 -6.85
N ALA A 201 -0.91 16.99 -8.18
CA ALA A 201 0.28 17.16 -9.00
C ALA A 201 0.89 18.56 -8.86
N LYS A 202 0.06 19.61 -8.91
CA LYS A 202 0.51 20.99 -8.67
C LYS A 202 1.12 21.14 -7.28
N TYR A 203 0.48 20.56 -6.26
CA TYR A 203 1.01 20.58 -4.90
C TYR A 203 2.36 19.87 -4.81
N VAL A 204 2.51 18.68 -5.38
CA VAL A 204 3.78 17.94 -5.37
C VAL A 204 4.88 18.73 -6.07
N LEU A 205 4.59 19.34 -7.23
CA LEU A 205 5.56 20.12 -8.00
C LEU A 205 5.92 21.48 -7.37
N SER A 206 5.11 21.96 -6.43
CA SER A 206 5.39 23.19 -5.66
C SER A 206 6.30 22.97 -4.45
N ARG A 207 6.76 21.73 -4.22
CA ARG A 207 7.58 21.36 -3.06
C ARG A 207 9.05 21.63 -3.25
#